data_AF-A0AAV4Z0N1-F1
#
_entry.id   AF-A0AAV4Z0N1-F1
#
_cell.length_a   1.000
_cell.length_b   1.000
_cell.length_c   1.000
_cell.angle_alpha   90.00
_cell.angle_beta   90.00
_cell.angle_gamma   90.00
#
_symmetry.space_group_name_H-M   'P 1'
#
loop_
_entity.id
_entity.type
_entity.pdbx_description
1 polymer ?
#
loop_
_entity_poly.entity_id
_entity_poly.type
_entity_poly.pdbx_seq_one_letter_code
_entity_poly.pdbx_strand_id
1 'polypeptide(L)'
;MNTAPLATDDLNTWLNYWSHVHVTGIDLGLERVIPVAEKLGVTHPKAKVITVAGTNGKGSTTTTLAAILNAQGYRVGLYQSPHIYRFNERVKLAGVEVDDQSLIDAFVQVDQARRDCDLSLSFFEATTLAAFVIFKARDCDVWVLEVGLGGRLDVVNVVNPDVAVITNIGLDHVDWLGDSIEKIAYEKAGIIRPHIPVIFAGQQDLPQAIQDKALACNASLFVLNRDYFYREMQDGESWMFAASGCTLKLPTGSLALDNISTAVAAVLRSGLEITQDAIAQGIQTAKLAGRFEIRQIQGKTVIFDAGHNPHGVEFLLKQLRDFLNYNKQYTEVISVFSMLADKDINSVVELLKDSVVMWKIATLNVPRAAEITILDQALQGETIQHFDSIQLAFKSALDETKNNQLILVCGSFHTLEAVWEYLEECQ
;
A
#
# COMPACT_ATOMS: atom_id res chain seq x y z
N MET A 1 5.05 -23.35 -21.05
CA MET A 1 4.26 -22.45 -21.92
C MET A 1 5.19 -21.32 -22.33
N ASN A 2 5.95 -21.47 -23.42
CA ASN A 2 7.07 -20.53 -23.74
C ASN A 2 6.74 -19.51 -24.84
N THR A 3 5.53 -19.53 -25.38
CA THR A 3 5.08 -18.55 -26.37
C THR A 3 4.54 -17.33 -25.63
N ALA A 4 4.99 -16.12 -25.99
CA ALA A 4 4.39 -14.91 -25.46
C ALA A 4 2.95 -14.77 -25.97
N PRO A 5 2.03 -14.23 -25.16
CA PRO A 5 0.71 -13.81 -25.63
C PRO A 5 0.82 -12.73 -26.70
N LEU A 6 -0.25 -12.54 -27.45
CA LEU A 6 -0.39 -11.48 -28.45
C LEU A 6 -0.87 -10.18 -27.80
N ALA A 7 -0.64 -9.05 -28.47
CA ALA A 7 -1.13 -7.74 -28.03
C ALA A 7 -2.68 -7.62 -28.04
N THR A 8 -3.35 -8.58 -28.69
CA THR A 8 -4.82 -8.69 -28.76
C THR A 8 -5.40 -9.64 -27.73
N ASP A 9 -4.56 -10.36 -26.98
CA ASP A 9 -5.02 -11.24 -25.91
C ASP A 9 -5.40 -10.41 -24.68
N ASP A 10 -6.27 -10.96 -23.83
CA ASP A 10 -6.74 -10.24 -22.64
C ASP A 10 -5.65 -10.08 -21.56
N LEU A 11 -5.91 -9.17 -20.62
CA LEU A 11 -4.97 -8.87 -19.54
C LEU A 11 -4.67 -10.11 -18.69
N ASN A 12 -5.67 -10.94 -18.42
CA ASN A 12 -5.52 -12.15 -17.60
C ASN A 12 -4.56 -13.16 -18.25
N THR A 13 -4.58 -13.28 -19.58
CA THR A 13 -3.64 -14.12 -20.33
C THR A 13 -2.20 -13.63 -20.13
N TRP A 14 -1.97 -12.31 -20.19
CA TRP A 14 -0.67 -11.71 -19.91
C TRP A 14 -0.22 -11.89 -18.46
N LEU A 15 -1.12 -11.71 -17.50
CA LEU A 15 -0.79 -11.91 -16.08
C LEU A 15 -0.45 -13.38 -15.77
N ASN A 16 -1.18 -14.32 -16.36
CA ASN A 16 -0.89 -15.75 -16.26
C ASN A 16 0.47 -16.09 -16.92
N TYR A 17 0.75 -15.51 -18.08
CA TYR A 17 2.05 -15.67 -18.72
C TYR A 17 3.18 -15.23 -17.80
N TRP A 18 3.13 -14.00 -17.28
CA TRP A 18 4.17 -13.45 -16.41
C TRP A 18 4.34 -14.22 -15.09
N SER A 19 3.30 -14.87 -14.58
CA SER A 19 3.42 -15.71 -13.38
C SER A 19 4.21 -17.01 -13.60
N HIS A 20 4.42 -17.42 -14.86
CA HIS A 20 5.15 -18.64 -15.24
C HIS A 20 6.48 -18.39 -15.96
N VAL A 21 6.81 -17.14 -16.32
CA VAL A 21 8.08 -16.80 -17.01
C VAL A 21 9.31 -17.06 -16.13
N HIS A 22 9.18 -16.84 -14.82
CA HIS A 22 10.25 -17.02 -13.85
C HIS A 22 9.90 -18.11 -12.83
N VAL A 23 10.93 -18.79 -12.31
CA VAL A 23 10.74 -19.93 -11.39
C VAL A 23 10.08 -19.49 -10.09
N THR A 24 10.31 -18.25 -9.66
CA THR A 24 9.69 -17.64 -8.48
C THR A 24 8.94 -16.36 -8.83
N GLY A 25 7.82 -16.11 -8.14
CA GLY A 25 7.05 -14.88 -8.33
C GLY A 25 7.76 -13.63 -7.78
N ILE A 26 8.64 -13.81 -6.80
CA ILE A 26 9.50 -12.78 -6.20
C ILE A 26 10.94 -13.31 -6.24
N ASP A 27 11.84 -12.53 -6.78
CA ASP A 27 13.28 -12.76 -6.69
C ASP A 27 13.97 -11.41 -6.54
N LEU A 28 14.52 -11.16 -5.36
CA LEU A 28 15.10 -9.87 -4.99
C LEU A 28 16.50 -9.74 -5.60
N GLY A 29 16.68 -8.73 -6.43
CA GLY A 29 17.96 -8.44 -7.06
C GLY A 29 17.77 -7.49 -8.22
N LEU A 30 18.70 -6.55 -8.39
CA LEU A 30 18.61 -5.56 -9.47
C LEU A 30 19.37 -5.97 -10.74
N GLU A 31 20.22 -7.00 -10.66
CA GLU A 31 21.17 -7.38 -11.70
C GLU A 31 20.50 -7.76 -13.02
N ARG A 32 19.32 -8.39 -12.97
CA ARG A 32 18.55 -8.80 -14.16
C ARG A 32 17.66 -7.70 -14.69
N VAL A 33 17.04 -6.93 -13.79
CA VAL A 33 16.05 -5.94 -14.17
C VAL A 33 16.66 -4.64 -14.66
N ILE A 34 17.87 -4.26 -14.19
CA ILE A 34 18.57 -3.05 -14.64
C ILE A 34 18.83 -3.06 -16.16
N PRO A 35 19.43 -4.09 -16.77
CA PRO A 35 19.66 -4.11 -18.23
C PRO A 35 18.37 -3.95 -19.05
N VAL A 36 17.27 -4.56 -18.59
CA VAL A 36 15.97 -4.45 -19.25
C VAL A 36 15.38 -3.04 -19.07
N ALA A 37 15.48 -2.47 -17.87
CA ALA A 37 15.05 -1.11 -17.58
C ALA A 37 15.83 -0.06 -18.41
N GLU A 38 17.14 -0.27 -18.59
CA GLU A 38 18.00 0.57 -19.44
C GLU A 38 17.59 0.46 -20.92
N LYS A 39 17.34 -0.77 -21.40
CA LYS A 39 16.84 -1.02 -22.76
C LYS A 39 15.50 -0.33 -23.02
N LEU A 40 14.59 -0.35 -22.05
CA LEU A 40 13.31 0.37 -22.09
C LEU A 40 13.49 1.90 -21.92
N GLY A 41 14.69 2.32 -21.47
CA GLY A 41 15.04 3.71 -21.20
C GLY A 41 14.18 4.34 -20.10
N VAL A 42 13.94 3.59 -19.01
CA VAL A 42 13.10 4.03 -17.88
C VAL A 42 13.91 4.31 -16.59
N THR A 43 15.21 4.02 -16.57
CA THR A 43 16.09 4.25 -15.39
C THR A 43 16.35 5.72 -15.07
N HIS A 44 16.24 6.59 -16.08
CA HIS A 44 16.45 8.04 -15.97
C HIS A 44 15.24 8.81 -16.53
N PRO A 45 14.08 8.78 -15.85
CA PRO A 45 12.90 9.48 -16.32
C PRO A 45 13.14 10.99 -16.32
N LYS A 46 12.53 11.69 -17.29
CA LYS A 46 12.47 13.17 -17.31
C LYS A 46 11.34 13.67 -16.40
N ALA A 47 11.32 13.18 -15.18
CA ALA A 47 10.27 13.41 -14.21
C ALA A 47 10.88 13.55 -12.82
N LYS A 48 10.16 14.21 -11.91
CA LYS A 48 10.46 14.16 -10.48
C LYS A 48 10.09 12.78 -9.95
N VAL A 49 10.94 12.13 -9.16
CA VAL A 49 10.66 10.79 -8.62
C VAL A 49 10.58 10.85 -7.09
N ILE A 50 9.45 10.40 -6.54
CA ILE A 50 9.25 10.25 -5.10
C ILE A 50 9.06 8.76 -4.82
N THR A 51 10.01 8.15 -4.12
CA THR A 51 9.96 6.72 -3.77
C THR A 51 9.62 6.55 -2.30
N VAL A 52 8.64 5.68 -2.02
CA VAL A 52 8.11 5.45 -0.67
C VAL A 52 8.34 3.99 -0.28
N ALA A 53 9.19 3.79 0.73
CA ALA A 53 9.41 2.54 1.44
C ALA A 53 8.79 2.59 2.84
N GLY A 54 8.78 1.44 3.52
CA GLY A 54 8.21 1.31 4.86
C GLY A 54 7.55 -0.05 5.08
N THR A 55 7.24 -0.39 6.33
CA THR A 55 6.49 -1.61 6.64
C THR A 55 5.02 -1.39 6.31
N ASN A 56 4.37 -0.43 6.97
CA ASN A 56 2.96 -0.07 6.79
C ASN A 56 2.80 1.38 6.31
N GLY A 57 1.64 1.73 5.72
CA GLY A 57 1.30 3.12 5.36
C GLY A 57 1.86 3.63 4.02
N LYS A 58 2.64 2.82 3.30
CA LYS A 58 3.20 3.14 1.97
C LYS A 58 2.10 3.57 0.98
N GLY A 59 1.16 2.69 0.67
CA GLY A 59 0.03 2.98 -0.22
C GLY A 59 -0.77 4.23 0.16
N SER A 60 -1.08 4.44 1.44
CA SER A 60 -1.80 5.65 1.88
C SER A 60 -0.97 6.93 1.69
N THR A 61 0.34 6.86 1.93
CA THR A 61 1.27 7.97 1.72
C THR A 61 1.42 8.28 0.23
N THR A 62 1.60 7.27 -0.62
CA THR A 62 1.70 7.45 -2.09
C THR A 62 0.40 7.96 -2.70
N THR A 63 -0.75 7.50 -2.21
CA THR A 63 -2.07 8.01 -2.61
C THR A 63 -2.22 9.50 -2.27
N THR A 64 -1.84 9.89 -1.06
CA THR A 64 -1.92 11.30 -0.62
C THR A 64 -0.95 12.17 -1.42
N LEU A 65 0.29 11.72 -1.62
CA LEU A 65 1.28 12.38 -2.48
C LEU A 65 0.72 12.64 -3.87
N ALA A 66 0.22 11.59 -4.53
CA ALA A 66 -0.31 11.69 -5.88
C ALA A 66 -1.53 12.62 -5.94
N ALA A 67 -2.43 12.55 -4.96
CA ALA A 67 -3.62 13.42 -4.92
C ALA A 67 -3.24 14.91 -4.78
N ILE A 68 -2.29 15.25 -3.90
CA ILE A 68 -1.79 16.63 -3.75
C ILE A 68 -1.16 17.13 -5.04
N LEU A 69 -0.29 16.30 -5.65
CA LEU A 69 0.42 16.66 -6.88
C LEU A 69 -0.52 16.80 -8.09
N ASN A 70 -1.54 15.93 -8.19
CA ASN A 70 -2.58 16.05 -9.20
C ASN A 70 -3.43 17.31 -9.00
N ALA A 71 -3.79 17.65 -7.75
CA ALA A 71 -4.54 18.87 -7.43
C ALA A 71 -3.75 20.15 -7.78
N GLN A 72 -2.42 20.10 -7.68
CA GLN A 72 -1.55 21.17 -8.13
C GLN A 72 -1.45 21.27 -9.66
N GLY A 73 -1.85 20.22 -10.40
CA GLY A 73 -1.87 20.19 -11.86
C GLY A 73 -0.70 19.44 -12.52
N TYR A 74 0.13 18.73 -11.74
CA TYR A 74 1.17 17.87 -12.31
C TYR A 74 0.55 16.60 -12.93
N ARG A 75 1.15 16.10 -14.02
CA ARG A 75 0.82 14.79 -14.58
C ARG A 75 1.50 13.71 -13.74
N VAL A 76 0.77 13.14 -12.78
CA VAL A 76 1.33 12.14 -11.86
C VAL A 76 1.10 10.72 -12.38
N GLY A 77 2.17 9.95 -12.44
CA GLY A 77 2.14 8.48 -12.50
C GLY A 77 2.30 7.91 -11.10
N LEU A 78 1.32 7.12 -10.65
CA LEU A 78 1.32 6.49 -9.33
C LEU A 78 1.43 4.97 -9.48
N TYR A 79 2.46 4.39 -8.88
CA TYR A 79 2.65 2.94 -8.79
C TYR A 79 2.43 2.45 -7.35
N GLN A 80 1.60 1.42 -7.19
CA GLN A 80 1.22 0.82 -5.90
C GLN A 80 1.19 -0.70 -5.97
N SER A 81 1.37 -1.35 -4.81
CA SER A 81 1.19 -2.80 -4.70
C SER A 81 0.88 -3.23 -3.25
N PRO A 82 0.20 -4.39 -3.05
CA PRO A 82 -0.54 -5.17 -4.06
C PRO A 82 -1.82 -4.45 -4.51
N HIS A 83 -2.64 -5.12 -5.32
CA HIS A 83 -4.02 -4.69 -5.62
C HIS A 83 -5.01 -5.50 -4.76
N ILE A 84 -6.26 -5.04 -4.64
CA ILE A 84 -7.34 -5.78 -3.98
C ILE A 84 -8.03 -6.71 -4.98
N TYR A 85 -8.52 -6.20 -6.10
CA TYR A 85 -9.33 -6.99 -7.04
C TYR A 85 -8.82 -6.90 -8.48
N ARG A 86 -8.58 -5.68 -8.99
CA ARG A 86 -8.11 -5.48 -10.37
C ARG A 86 -6.63 -5.17 -10.39
N PHE A 87 -5.91 -5.80 -11.32
CA PHE A 87 -4.49 -5.53 -11.50
C PHE A 87 -4.20 -4.05 -11.79
N ASN A 88 -5.10 -3.38 -12.51
CA ASN A 88 -5.04 -1.97 -12.90
C ASN A 88 -4.91 -1.01 -11.71
N GLU A 89 -5.38 -1.41 -10.52
CA GLU A 89 -5.22 -0.63 -9.28
C GLU A 89 -3.77 -0.24 -8.99
N ARG A 90 -2.81 -1.05 -9.47
CA ARG A 90 -1.37 -0.83 -9.28
C ARG A 90 -0.81 0.36 -10.05
N VAL A 91 -1.48 0.82 -11.11
CA VAL A 91 -0.96 1.86 -11.99
C VAL A 91 -2.05 2.89 -12.25
N LYS A 92 -1.81 4.12 -11.79
CA LYS A 92 -2.74 5.24 -11.98
C LYS A 92 -2.07 6.40 -12.69
N LEU A 93 -2.81 7.05 -13.58
CA LEU A 93 -2.46 8.29 -14.26
C LEU A 93 -3.47 9.36 -13.86
N ALA A 94 -3.00 10.48 -13.34
CA ALA A 94 -3.87 11.57 -12.87
C ALA A 94 -4.99 11.10 -11.91
N GLY A 95 -4.69 10.10 -11.08
CA GLY A 95 -5.63 9.52 -10.11
C GLY A 95 -6.59 8.46 -10.66
N VAL A 96 -6.54 8.15 -11.96
CA VAL A 96 -7.40 7.16 -12.62
C VAL A 96 -6.58 5.92 -12.95
N GLU A 97 -7.14 4.73 -12.69
CA GLU A 97 -6.54 3.45 -13.09
C GLU A 97 -6.36 3.38 -14.60
N VAL A 98 -5.23 2.83 -15.04
CA VAL A 98 -4.99 2.61 -16.47
C VAL A 98 -5.93 1.52 -17.01
N ASP A 99 -6.25 1.58 -18.30
CA ASP A 99 -7.00 0.52 -18.96
C ASP A 99 -6.13 -0.73 -19.23
N ASP A 100 -6.79 -1.86 -19.49
CA ASP A 100 -6.15 -3.14 -19.77
C ASP A 100 -5.20 -3.06 -20.97
N GLN A 101 -5.59 -2.34 -22.03
CA GLN A 101 -4.80 -2.25 -23.23
C GLN A 101 -3.47 -1.52 -22.98
N SER A 102 -3.47 -0.46 -22.17
CA SER A 102 -2.27 0.26 -21.77
C SER A 102 -1.29 -0.63 -21.03
N LEU A 103 -1.79 -1.57 -20.21
CA LEU A 103 -0.97 -2.58 -19.52
C LEU A 103 -0.44 -3.63 -20.48
N ILE A 104 -1.29 -4.17 -21.35
CA ILE A 104 -0.92 -5.16 -22.37
C ILE A 104 0.17 -4.60 -23.29
N ASP A 105 0.01 -3.39 -23.80
CA ASP A 105 0.98 -2.72 -24.67
C ASP A 105 2.34 -2.52 -23.98
N ALA A 106 2.32 -2.24 -22.67
CA ALA A 106 3.52 -2.15 -21.86
C ALA A 106 4.16 -3.53 -21.61
N PHE A 107 3.36 -4.57 -21.35
CA PHE A 107 3.85 -5.95 -21.20
C PHE A 107 4.52 -6.48 -22.46
N VAL A 108 3.96 -6.19 -23.64
CA VAL A 108 4.58 -6.53 -24.93
C VAL A 108 5.98 -5.91 -25.03
N GLN A 109 6.12 -4.63 -24.67
CA GLN A 109 7.41 -3.93 -24.71
C GLN A 109 8.40 -4.52 -23.70
N VAL A 110 7.96 -4.79 -22.47
CA VAL A 110 8.80 -5.40 -21.42
C VAL A 110 9.25 -6.80 -21.84
N ASP A 111 8.35 -7.61 -22.41
CA ASP A 111 8.64 -8.95 -22.88
C ASP A 111 9.67 -8.95 -24.02
N GLN A 112 9.51 -8.04 -24.99
CA GLN A 112 10.48 -7.87 -26.07
C GLN A 112 11.85 -7.42 -25.53
N ALA A 113 11.87 -6.43 -24.62
CA ALA A 113 13.11 -5.91 -24.07
C ALA A 113 13.89 -6.97 -23.28
N ARG A 114 13.23 -7.78 -22.45
CA ARG A 114 13.92 -8.85 -21.70
C ARG A 114 14.45 -9.95 -22.63
N ARG A 115 13.74 -10.27 -23.72
CA ARG A 115 14.18 -11.27 -24.71
C ARG A 115 15.39 -10.79 -25.50
N ASP A 116 15.40 -9.52 -25.88
CA ASP A 116 16.56 -8.88 -26.50
C ASP A 116 17.80 -8.91 -25.59
N CYS A 117 17.60 -8.84 -24.27
CA CYS A 117 18.65 -8.95 -23.27
C CYS A 117 19.02 -10.40 -22.91
N ASP A 118 18.29 -11.40 -23.40
CA ASP A 118 18.38 -12.81 -22.97
C ASP A 118 18.24 -13.01 -21.44
N LEU A 119 17.29 -12.29 -20.84
CA LEU A 119 17.02 -12.32 -19.40
C LEU A 119 15.58 -12.77 -19.09
N SER A 120 15.43 -13.45 -17.96
CA SER A 120 14.13 -13.71 -17.33
C SER A 120 13.85 -12.63 -16.30
N LEU A 121 12.56 -12.28 -16.16
CA LEU A 121 12.06 -11.37 -15.14
C LEU A 121 10.98 -12.07 -14.34
N SER A 122 11.00 -11.90 -13.01
CA SER A 122 9.90 -12.25 -12.15
C SER A 122 8.64 -11.44 -12.47
N PHE A 123 7.49 -11.92 -12.00
CA PHE A 123 6.22 -11.22 -12.16
C PHE A 123 6.29 -9.79 -11.63
N PHE A 124 6.92 -9.58 -10.47
CA PHE A 124 7.03 -8.25 -9.87
C PHE A 124 7.96 -7.31 -10.65
N GLU A 125 9.09 -7.80 -11.16
CA GLU A 125 10.00 -7.02 -12.01
C GLU A 125 9.31 -6.59 -13.31
N ALA A 126 8.69 -7.54 -14.02
CA ALA A 126 8.03 -7.26 -15.30
C ALA A 126 6.88 -6.26 -15.15
N THR A 127 6.05 -6.43 -14.11
CA THR A 127 4.90 -5.56 -13.86
C THR A 127 5.28 -4.15 -13.41
N THR A 128 6.37 -4.01 -12.64
CA THR A 128 6.88 -2.69 -12.27
C THR A 128 7.45 -1.96 -13.49
N LEU A 129 8.21 -2.65 -14.36
CA LEU A 129 8.71 -2.04 -15.58
C LEU A 129 7.59 -1.61 -16.53
N ALA A 130 6.50 -2.36 -16.59
CA ALA A 130 5.32 -1.98 -17.38
C ALA A 130 4.72 -0.65 -16.89
N ALA A 131 4.61 -0.45 -15.57
CA ALA A 131 4.18 0.84 -15.00
C ALA A 131 5.11 1.99 -15.43
N PHE A 132 6.42 1.78 -15.42
CA PHE A 132 7.39 2.81 -15.83
C PHE A 132 7.33 3.12 -17.32
N VAL A 133 7.13 2.11 -18.16
CA VAL A 133 6.89 2.28 -19.60
C VAL A 133 5.66 3.16 -19.83
N ILE A 134 4.56 2.91 -19.09
CA ILE A 134 3.34 3.73 -19.16
C ILE A 134 3.61 5.17 -18.72
N PHE A 135 4.27 5.38 -17.58
CA PHE A 135 4.54 6.73 -17.08
C PHE A 135 5.43 7.53 -18.03
N LYS A 136 6.42 6.87 -18.63
CA LYS A 136 7.28 7.45 -19.66
C LYS A 136 6.48 7.79 -20.92
N ALA A 137 5.67 6.87 -21.43
CA ALA A 137 4.88 7.07 -22.64
C ALA A 137 3.82 8.19 -22.50
N ARG A 138 3.40 8.49 -21.26
CA ARG A 138 2.45 9.55 -20.93
C ARG A 138 3.13 10.85 -20.50
N ASP A 139 4.46 10.93 -20.61
CA ASP A 139 5.28 12.07 -20.23
C ASP A 139 4.95 12.60 -18.82
N CYS A 140 4.77 11.71 -17.84
CA CYS A 140 4.41 12.14 -16.48
C CYS A 140 5.47 13.07 -15.89
N ASP A 141 5.04 14.16 -15.26
CA ASP A 141 5.92 15.16 -14.63
C ASP A 141 6.48 14.65 -13.29
N VAL A 142 5.70 13.81 -12.60
CA VAL A 142 6.07 13.23 -11.31
C VAL A 142 5.71 11.74 -11.26
N TRP A 143 6.66 10.92 -10.83
CA TRP A 143 6.46 9.49 -10.58
C TRP A 143 6.44 9.28 -9.07
N VAL A 144 5.33 8.77 -8.54
CA VAL A 144 5.18 8.40 -7.13
C VAL A 144 5.21 6.88 -7.05
N LEU A 145 6.27 6.33 -6.47
CA LEU A 145 6.58 4.91 -6.55
C LEU A 145 6.54 4.25 -5.16
N GLU A 146 5.61 3.34 -4.96
CA GLU A 146 5.60 2.46 -3.78
C GLU A 146 6.57 1.29 -3.97
N VAL A 147 7.51 1.15 -3.03
CA VAL A 147 8.36 -0.05 -2.93
C VAL A 147 7.50 -1.25 -2.56
N GLY A 148 7.65 -2.36 -3.28
CA GLY A 148 6.95 -3.60 -2.99
C GLY A 148 7.47 -4.26 -1.72
N LEU A 149 8.77 -4.59 -1.69
CA LEU A 149 9.41 -5.31 -0.59
C LEU A 149 10.80 -4.75 -0.27
N GLY A 150 11.05 -4.45 1.00
CA GLY A 150 12.34 -3.94 1.45
C GLY A 150 12.61 -2.53 0.93
N GLY A 151 13.48 -2.40 -0.08
CA GLY A 151 13.87 -1.15 -0.71
C GLY A 151 15.14 -1.30 -1.55
N ARG A 152 16.24 -1.73 -0.93
CA ARG A 152 17.57 -1.85 -1.55
C ARG A 152 17.56 -2.70 -2.83
N LEU A 153 16.86 -3.83 -2.81
CA LEU A 153 16.79 -4.80 -3.91
C LEU A 153 15.44 -4.82 -4.62
N ASP A 154 14.56 -3.88 -4.31
CA ASP A 154 13.25 -3.77 -4.95
C ASP A 154 13.40 -3.17 -6.36
N VAL A 155 12.67 -3.68 -7.34
CA VAL A 155 12.71 -3.18 -8.72
C VAL A 155 12.40 -1.68 -8.83
N VAL A 156 11.62 -1.10 -7.93
CA VAL A 156 11.40 0.35 -7.92
C VAL A 156 12.71 1.12 -7.74
N ASN A 157 13.70 0.52 -7.07
CA ASN A 157 15.00 1.10 -6.78
C ASN A 157 15.96 1.13 -7.99
N VAL A 158 15.54 0.64 -9.18
CA VAL A 158 16.28 0.88 -10.44
C VAL A 158 16.23 2.34 -10.86
N VAL A 159 15.23 3.10 -10.37
CA VAL A 159 15.09 4.53 -10.59
C VAL A 159 15.63 5.26 -9.37
N ASN A 160 16.47 6.28 -9.60
CA ASN A 160 16.96 7.13 -8.52
C ASN A 160 15.87 8.12 -8.10
N PRO A 161 15.42 8.12 -6.83
CA PRO A 161 14.47 9.12 -6.36
C PRO A 161 15.11 10.51 -6.19
N ASP A 162 14.29 11.53 -6.38
CA ASP A 162 14.55 12.91 -5.92
C ASP A 162 14.12 13.14 -4.47
N VAL A 163 13.18 12.34 -3.97
CA VAL A 163 12.73 12.33 -2.57
C VAL A 163 12.55 10.89 -2.13
N ALA A 164 13.19 10.51 -1.02
CA ALA A 164 12.98 9.22 -0.39
C ALA A 164 12.07 9.37 0.84
N VAL A 165 11.08 8.50 0.97
CA VAL A 165 10.18 8.47 2.13
C VAL A 165 10.23 7.09 2.77
N ILE A 166 10.39 7.04 4.08
CA ILE A 166 10.33 5.81 4.88
C ILE A 166 9.23 6.01 5.92
N THR A 167 8.08 5.35 5.72
CA THR A 167 6.88 5.60 6.54
C THR A 167 7.04 5.12 7.98
N ASN A 168 7.42 3.86 8.18
CA ASN A 168 7.72 3.26 9.48
C ASN A 168 8.55 1.98 9.29
N ILE A 169 9.01 1.41 10.41
CA ILE A 169 9.74 0.15 10.46
C ILE A 169 9.08 -0.71 11.53
N GLY A 170 8.54 -1.83 11.08
CA GLY A 170 8.00 -2.89 11.93
C GLY A 170 8.45 -4.24 11.40
N LEU A 171 8.35 -5.26 12.24
CA LEU A 171 8.63 -6.64 11.87
C LEU A 171 7.57 -7.13 10.86
N ASP A 172 8.02 -7.38 9.64
CA ASP A 172 7.27 -8.06 8.58
C ASP A 172 8.27 -8.62 7.57
N HIS A 173 7.89 -9.68 6.86
CA HIS A 173 8.74 -10.34 5.86
C HIS A 173 10.13 -10.73 6.39
N VAL A 174 10.18 -11.32 7.60
CA VAL A 174 11.41 -11.69 8.31
C VAL A 174 12.34 -12.55 7.46
N ASP A 175 11.79 -13.47 6.67
CA ASP A 175 12.55 -14.36 5.78
C ASP A 175 13.39 -13.61 4.73
N TRP A 176 12.96 -12.41 4.34
CA TRP A 176 13.61 -11.60 3.30
C TRP A 176 14.42 -10.44 3.85
N LEU A 177 13.90 -9.78 4.89
CA LEU A 177 14.43 -8.50 5.38
C LEU A 177 15.21 -8.62 6.69
N GLY A 178 15.16 -9.79 7.32
CA GLY A 178 15.76 -10.05 8.63
C GLY A 178 14.77 -9.90 9.79
N ASP A 179 15.24 -10.34 10.95
CA ASP A 179 14.48 -10.53 12.19
C ASP A 179 14.59 -9.35 13.17
N SER A 180 15.11 -8.20 12.74
CA SER A 180 15.27 -7.02 13.59
C SER A 180 14.92 -5.72 12.88
N ILE A 181 14.51 -4.72 13.68
CA ILE A 181 14.20 -3.37 13.20
C ILE A 181 15.38 -2.78 12.42
N GLU A 182 16.62 -2.96 12.88
CA GLU A 182 17.81 -2.43 12.20
C GLU A 182 18.09 -3.11 10.86
N LYS A 183 17.90 -4.43 10.75
CA LYS A 183 18.06 -5.15 9.47
C LYS A 183 17.00 -4.70 8.45
N ILE A 184 15.75 -4.60 8.89
CA ILE A 184 14.64 -4.14 8.05
C ILE A 184 14.85 -2.67 7.65
N ALA A 185 15.33 -1.84 8.57
CA ALA A 185 15.67 -0.45 8.32
C ALA A 185 16.80 -0.30 7.31
N TYR A 186 17.84 -1.13 7.39
CA TYR A 186 18.94 -1.16 6.42
C TYR A 186 18.44 -1.43 4.99
N GLU A 187 17.58 -2.43 4.82
CA GLU A 187 16.99 -2.75 3.52
C GLU A 187 16.14 -1.58 2.98
N LYS A 188 15.30 -0.97 3.82
CA LYS A 188 14.46 0.18 3.43
C LYS A 188 15.28 1.43 3.14
N ALA A 189 16.35 1.68 3.88
CA ALA A 189 17.28 2.79 3.66
C ALA A 189 18.00 2.70 2.30
N GLY A 190 17.97 1.54 1.64
CA GLY A 190 18.52 1.33 0.30
C GLY A 190 17.95 2.23 -0.79
N ILE A 191 16.79 2.89 -0.58
CA ILE A 191 16.24 3.88 -1.51
C ILE A 191 16.91 5.26 -1.41
N ILE A 192 17.66 5.54 -0.34
CA ILE A 192 18.31 6.84 -0.13
C ILE A 192 19.41 7.04 -1.17
N ARG A 193 19.45 8.25 -1.75
CA ARG A 193 20.46 8.69 -2.73
C ARG A 193 21.23 9.91 -2.22
N PRO A 194 22.37 10.26 -2.85
CA PRO A 194 23.14 11.41 -2.44
C PRO A 194 22.36 12.73 -2.56
N HIS A 195 22.49 13.59 -1.56
CA HIS A 195 22.02 14.99 -1.59
C HIS A 195 20.50 15.19 -1.80
N ILE A 196 19.69 14.16 -1.58
CA ILE A 196 18.22 14.28 -1.63
C ILE A 196 17.61 14.47 -0.23
N PRO A 197 16.40 15.05 -0.13
CA PRO A 197 15.59 14.94 1.08
C PRO A 197 15.17 13.49 1.37
N VAL A 198 15.21 13.14 2.65
CA VAL A 198 14.72 11.87 3.19
C VAL A 198 13.71 12.17 4.28
N ILE A 199 12.48 11.69 4.13
CA ILE A 199 11.42 11.83 5.14
C ILE A 199 11.29 10.53 5.91
N PHE A 200 11.41 10.59 7.22
CA PHE A 200 11.10 9.47 8.11
C PHE A 200 9.87 9.82 8.96
N ALA A 201 8.88 8.93 8.94
CA ALA A 201 7.59 9.16 9.60
C ALA A 201 7.26 8.18 10.74
N GLY A 202 8.21 7.32 11.09
CA GLY A 202 8.01 6.40 12.20
C GLY A 202 7.74 7.18 13.48
N GLN A 203 6.68 6.83 14.19
CA GLN A 203 6.48 7.26 15.58
C GLN A 203 7.55 6.66 16.51
N GLN A 204 8.18 5.56 16.07
CA GLN A 204 9.27 4.94 16.78
C GLN A 204 10.58 5.75 16.69
N ASP A 205 11.54 5.38 17.55
CA ASP A 205 12.89 5.92 17.46
C ASP A 205 13.51 5.68 16.08
N LEU A 206 14.24 6.68 15.59
CA LEU A 206 14.89 6.65 14.28
C LEU A 206 16.00 5.58 14.24
N PRO A 207 15.84 4.51 13.44
CA PRO A 207 16.83 3.44 13.35
C PRO A 207 18.21 3.94 12.91
N GLN A 208 19.26 3.37 13.49
CA GLN A 208 20.64 3.77 13.21
C GLN A 208 21.00 3.52 11.75
N ALA A 209 20.52 2.43 11.14
CA ALA A 209 20.77 2.14 9.73
C ALA A 209 20.28 3.23 8.77
N ILE A 210 19.15 3.89 9.08
CA ILE A 210 18.64 5.03 8.29
C ILE A 210 19.53 6.26 8.49
N GLN A 211 19.95 6.52 9.74
CA GLN A 211 20.84 7.64 10.06
C GLN A 211 22.19 7.51 9.34
N ASP A 212 22.81 6.34 9.45
CA ASP A 212 24.11 6.05 8.85
C ASP A 212 24.05 6.17 7.33
N LYS A 213 22.98 5.64 6.72
CA LYS A 213 22.78 5.74 5.28
C LYS A 213 22.55 7.17 4.81
N ALA A 214 21.74 7.94 5.52
CA ALA A 214 21.52 9.35 5.22
C ALA A 214 22.83 10.16 5.33
N LEU A 215 23.61 9.92 6.39
CA LEU A 215 24.92 10.55 6.59
C LEU A 215 25.90 10.18 5.47
N ALA A 216 26.03 8.89 5.15
CA ALA A 216 26.92 8.42 4.09
C ALA A 216 26.57 8.99 2.70
N CYS A 217 25.28 9.28 2.47
CA CYS A 217 24.79 9.91 1.24
C CYS A 217 24.80 11.45 1.30
N ASN A 218 25.16 12.08 2.42
CA ASN A 218 24.94 13.52 2.63
C ASN A 218 23.48 13.94 2.30
N ALA A 219 22.53 13.08 2.64
CA ALA A 219 21.11 13.28 2.40
C ALA A 219 20.48 14.10 3.56
N SER A 220 19.50 14.94 3.25
CA SER A 220 18.85 15.80 4.25
C SER A 220 17.72 15.03 4.93
N LEU A 221 17.96 14.55 6.16
CA LEU A 221 17.01 13.70 6.89
C LEU A 221 16.04 14.52 7.75
N PHE A 222 14.74 14.38 7.50
CA PHE A 222 13.64 15.02 8.22
C PHE A 222 12.81 13.97 8.95
N VAL A 223 12.74 14.06 10.27
CA VAL A 223 12.15 13.05 11.16
C VAL A 223 10.91 13.61 11.85
N LEU A 224 9.84 12.83 11.87
CA LEU A 224 8.63 13.15 12.62
C LEU A 224 8.97 13.36 14.10
N ASN A 225 8.34 14.35 14.74
CA ASN A 225 8.59 14.75 16.12
C ASN A 225 10.00 15.31 16.40
N ARG A 226 10.79 15.58 15.36
CA ARG A 226 12.09 16.26 15.45
C ARG A 226 12.17 17.46 14.51
N ASP A 227 11.93 17.22 13.23
CA ASP A 227 12.07 18.21 12.16
C ASP A 227 10.72 18.70 11.61
N TYR A 228 9.68 17.87 11.76
CA TYR A 228 8.29 18.22 11.48
C TYR A 228 7.35 17.55 12.48
N PHE A 229 6.19 18.16 12.66
CA PHE A 229 5.20 17.81 13.67
C PHE A 229 3.80 17.97 13.07
N TYR A 230 2.84 17.23 13.63
CA TYR A 230 1.43 17.49 13.36
C TYR A 230 0.61 17.40 14.64
N ARG A 231 -0.56 18.04 14.63
CA ARG A 231 -1.50 18.02 15.74
C ARG A 231 -2.94 18.14 15.25
N GLU A 232 -3.80 17.22 15.66
CA GLU A 232 -5.24 17.33 15.45
C GLU A 232 -5.82 18.52 16.20
N MET A 233 -6.75 19.23 15.56
CA MET A 233 -7.48 20.31 16.18
C MET A 233 -8.74 19.78 16.85
N GLN A 234 -9.20 20.48 17.89
CA GLN A 234 -10.43 20.12 18.62
C GLN A 234 -11.71 20.30 17.78
N ASP A 235 -11.62 20.95 16.62
CA ASP A 235 -12.76 21.11 15.71
C ASP A 235 -13.11 19.82 14.97
N GLY A 236 -12.24 18.80 14.97
CA GLY A 236 -12.48 17.50 14.32
C GLY A 236 -12.43 17.54 12.78
N GLU A 237 -12.25 18.72 12.21
CA GLU A 237 -12.27 18.96 10.75
C GLU A 237 -10.90 19.37 10.22
N SER A 238 -9.95 19.67 11.12
CA SER A 238 -8.64 20.16 10.75
C SER A 238 -7.51 19.68 11.64
N TRP A 239 -6.30 19.88 11.15
CA TRP A 239 -5.06 19.61 11.86
C TRP A 239 -4.01 20.64 11.48
N MET A 240 -2.99 20.75 12.31
CA MET A 240 -1.86 21.66 12.11
C MET A 240 -0.64 20.86 11.69
N PHE A 241 0.00 21.25 10.59
CA PHE A 241 1.35 20.83 10.22
C PHE A 241 2.34 21.90 10.65
N ALA A 242 3.47 21.51 11.24
CA ALA A 242 4.55 22.43 11.59
C ALA A 242 5.91 21.85 11.20
N ALA A 243 6.73 22.67 10.55
CA ALA A 243 8.14 22.41 10.28
C ALA A 243 8.91 23.74 10.39
N SER A 244 10.25 23.70 10.34
CA SER A 244 11.06 24.92 10.37
C SER A 244 10.60 25.94 9.32
N GLY A 245 10.14 27.11 9.77
CA GLY A 245 9.67 28.22 8.93
C GLY A 245 8.31 28.02 8.26
N CYS A 246 7.57 26.94 8.56
CA CYS A 246 6.30 26.63 7.92
C CYS A 246 5.27 26.12 8.95
N THR A 247 4.07 26.69 8.91
CA THR A 247 2.93 26.21 9.70
C THR A 247 1.68 26.30 8.85
N LEU A 248 0.98 25.17 8.70
CA LEU A 248 -0.21 25.06 7.86
C LEU A 248 -1.37 24.55 8.71
N LYS A 249 -2.53 25.18 8.57
CA LYS A 249 -3.81 24.58 8.99
C LYS A 249 -4.39 23.86 7.77
N LEU A 250 -4.62 22.56 7.89
CA LEU A 250 -5.04 21.69 6.79
C LEU A 250 -6.31 20.92 7.19
N PRO A 251 -7.19 20.57 6.24
CA PRO A 251 -8.37 19.77 6.50
C PRO A 251 -7.99 18.33 6.85
N THR A 252 -8.87 17.63 7.57
CA THR A 252 -8.80 16.17 7.69
C THR A 252 -9.13 15.51 6.35
N GLY A 253 -8.65 14.27 6.16
CA GLY A 253 -8.93 13.43 5.00
C GLY A 253 -9.45 12.07 5.44
N SER A 254 -9.66 11.16 4.47
CA SER A 254 -10.11 9.80 4.76
C SER A 254 -9.00 8.83 5.14
N LEU A 255 -7.74 9.20 4.91
CA LEU A 255 -6.59 8.36 5.25
C LEU A 255 -6.02 8.77 6.61
N ALA A 256 -5.27 7.85 7.22
CA ALA A 256 -4.51 8.07 8.43
C ALA A 256 -3.71 9.38 8.43
N LEU A 257 -3.86 10.18 9.48
CA LEU A 257 -3.18 11.46 9.61
C LEU A 257 -1.64 11.33 9.59
N ASP A 258 -1.09 10.27 10.18
CA ASP A 258 0.34 9.97 10.14
C ASP A 258 0.85 9.89 8.68
N ASN A 259 0.14 9.17 7.82
CA ASN A 259 0.48 9.02 6.39
C ASN A 259 0.26 10.33 5.61
N ILE A 260 -0.80 11.08 5.94
CA ILE A 260 -1.08 12.38 5.33
C ILE A 260 0.04 13.38 5.67
N SER A 261 0.41 13.50 6.94
CA SER A 261 1.46 14.42 7.39
C SER A 261 2.81 14.09 6.75
N THR A 262 3.09 12.81 6.54
CA THR A 262 4.28 12.33 5.82
C THR A 262 4.29 12.79 4.37
N ALA A 263 3.16 12.64 3.68
CA ALA A 263 3.00 13.10 2.30
C ALA A 263 3.20 14.63 2.21
N VAL A 264 2.60 15.39 3.14
CA VAL A 264 2.79 16.85 3.23
C VAL A 264 4.27 17.21 3.44
N ALA A 265 4.98 16.53 4.35
CA ALA A 265 6.40 16.76 4.55
C ALA A 265 7.24 16.48 3.29
N ALA A 266 6.96 15.38 2.58
CA ALA A 266 7.66 15.01 1.34
C ALA A 266 7.39 16.00 0.20
N VAL A 267 6.13 16.41 0.01
CA VAL A 267 5.69 17.45 -0.94
C VAL A 267 6.45 18.75 -0.71
N LEU A 268 6.46 19.25 0.53
CA LEU A 268 7.11 20.53 0.88
C LEU A 268 8.63 20.47 0.74
N ARG A 269 9.25 19.29 0.80
CA ARG A 269 10.70 19.08 0.60
C ARG A 269 11.08 18.68 -0.82
N SER A 270 10.11 18.42 -1.69
CA SER A 270 10.36 17.96 -3.06
C SER A 270 11.03 19.01 -3.95
N GLY A 271 10.87 20.31 -3.63
CA GLY A 271 11.29 21.40 -4.50
C GLY A 271 10.34 21.66 -5.67
N LEU A 272 9.18 21.01 -5.70
CA LEU A 272 8.08 21.35 -6.60
C LEU A 272 7.31 22.56 -6.07
N GLU A 273 6.69 23.33 -6.97
CA GLU A 273 5.82 24.45 -6.62
C GLU A 273 4.44 23.93 -6.24
N ILE A 274 4.07 24.05 -4.97
CA ILE A 274 2.83 23.47 -4.44
C ILE A 274 2.14 24.47 -3.53
N THR A 275 0.87 24.76 -3.81
CA THR A 275 0.03 25.68 -3.04
C THR A 275 -0.59 25.00 -1.83
N GLN A 276 -0.91 25.77 -0.78
CA GLN A 276 -1.65 25.23 0.36
C GLN A 276 -3.03 24.69 -0.06
N ASP A 277 -3.68 25.33 -1.03
CA ASP A 277 -4.98 24.88 -1.57
C ASP A 277 -4.87 23.52 -2.25
N ALA A 278 -3.83 23.28 -3.06
CA ALA A 278 -3.59 21.96 -3.65
C ALA A 278 -3.32 20.88 -2.58
N ILE A 279 -2.60 21.23 -1.50
CA ILE A 279 -2.41 20.31 -0.37
C ILE A 279 -3.77 19.97 0.26
N ALA A 280 -4.57 20.99 0.58
CA ALA A 280 -5.88 20.81 1.20
C ALA A 280 -6.83 19.97 0.32
N GLN A 281 -6.91 20.29 -0.98
CA GLN A 281 -7.73 19.55 -1.93
C GLN A 281 -7.25 18.10 -2.07
N GLY A 282 -5.94 17.89 -2.23
CA GLY A 282 -5.35 16.57 -2.34
C GLY A 282 -5.67 15.68 -1.13
N ILE A 283 -5.59 16.23 0.08
CA ILE A 283 -5.94 15.53 1.32
C ILE A 283 -7.41 15.08 1.32
N GLN A 284 -8.33 15.96 0.91
CA GLN A 284 -9.76 15.66 0.88
C GLN A 284 -10.13 14.62 -0.19
N THR A 285 -9.39 14.57 -1.30
CA THR A 285 -9.65 13.63 -2.39
C THR A 285 -8.91 12.30 -2.25
N ALA A 286 -7.85 12.24 -1.44
CA ALA A 286 -7.04 11.04 -1.27
C ALA A 286 -7.83 9.90 -0.61
N LYS A 287 -8.17 8.89 -1.40
CA LYS A 287 -8.89 7.68 -0.97
C LYS A 287 -8.15 6.44 -1.45
N LEU A 288 -7.99 5.46 -0.57
CA LEU A 288 -7.41 4.17 -0.90
C LEU A 288 -8.31 3.08 -0.34
N ALA A 289 -8.69 2.15 -1.22
CA ALA A 289 -9.53 1.03 -0.87
C ALA A 289 -8.86 0.14 0.19
N GLY A 290 -9.64 -0.42 1.11
CA GLY A 290 -9.13 -1.36 2.11
C GLY A 290 -8.13 -0.77 3.12
N ARG A 291 -8.19 0.54 3.39
CA ARG A 291 -7.41 1.25 4.40
C ARG A 291 -8.35 2.03 5.31
N PHE A 292 -8.88 1.35 6.32
CA PHE A 292 -9.97 1.83 7.16
C PHE A 292 -11.11 2.46 6.35
N GLU A 293 -11.49 1.78 5.26
CA GLU A 293 -12.46 2.30 4.32
C GLU A 293 -13.88 2.03 4.83
N ILE A 294 -14.60 3.10 5.15
CA ILE A 294 -15.99 3.04 5.63
C ILE A 294 -16.93 3.10 4.43
N ARG A 295 -17.82 2.12 4.29
CA ARG A 295 -18.89 2.07 3.28
C ARG A 295 -20.26 1.82 3.91
N GLN A 296 -21.30 2.33 3.26
CA GLN A 296 -22.69 1.99 3.55
C GLN A 296 -23.17 0.97 2.51
N ILE A 297 -23.49 -0.25 2.95
CA ILE A 297 -23.87 -1.37 2.08
C ILE A 297 -25.15 -1.99 2.63
N GLN A 298 -26.23 -1.99 1.83
CA GLN A 298 -27.55 -2.52 2.24
C GLN A 298 -28.04 -1.97 3.59
N GLY A 299 -27.76 -0.69 3.88
CA GLY A 299 -28.13 -0.04 5.14
C GLY A 299 -27.27 -0.43 6.35
N LYS A 300 -26.14 -1.11 6.13
CA LYS A 300 -25.15 -1.46 7.16
C LYS A 300 -23.87 -0.65 6.95
N THR A 301 -23.23 -0.29 8.05
CA THR A 301 -21.87 0.26 8.02
C THR A 301 -20.87 -0.88 7.98
N VAL A 302 -19.98 -0.83 6.99
CA VAL A 302 -18.92 -1.81 6.76
C VAL A 302 -17.58 -1.08 6.74
N ILE A 303 -16.61 -1.55 7.52
CA ILE A 303 -15.22 -1.08 7.49
C ILE A 303 -14.35 -2.14 6.84
N PHE A 304 -13.60 -1.75 5.82
CA PHE A 304 -12.62 -2.61 5.14
C PHE A 304 -11.19 -2.18 5.51
N ASP A 305 -10.40 -3.12 6.01
CA ASP A 305 -8.99 -2.87 6.31
C ASP A 305 -8.12 -4.09 6.02
N ALA A 306 -7.04 -3.92 5.25
CA ALA A 306 -6.15 -5.01 4.89
C ALA A 306 -5.04 -5.30 5.93
N GLY A 307 -5.15 -4.77 7.15
CA GLY A 307 -4.28 -5.09 8.27
C GLY A 307 -4.17 -6.60 8.48
N HIS A 308 -2.95 -7.12 8.40
CA HIS A 308 -2.66 -8.56 8.34
C HIS A 308 -1.41 -8.95 9.15
N ASN A 309 -0.89 -8.00 9.93
CA ASN A 309 0.22 -8.18 10.87
C ASN A 309 -0.09 -7.40 12.16
N PRO A 310 0.59 -7.68 13.29
CA PRO A 310 0.27 -7.04 14.58
C PRO A 310 0.29 -5.52 14.52
N HIS A 311 1.32 -4.92 13.91
CA HIS A 311 1.44 -3.48 13.78
C HIS A 311 0.30 -2.85 12.95
N GLY A 312 -0.15 -3.51 11.89
CA GLY A 312 -1.27 -3.06 11.07
C GLY A 312 -2.60 -3.14 11.81
N VAL A 313 -2.77 -4.19 12.62
CA VAL A 313 -3.98 -4.41 13.41
C VAL A 313 -4.06 -3.49 14.62
N GLU A 314 -2.95 -3.19 15.29
CA GLU A 314 -2.88 -2.13 16.30
C GLU A 314 -3.30 -0.77 15.71
N PHE A 315 -2.85 -0.47 14.49
CA PHE A 315 -3.23 0.74 13.78
C PHE A 315 -4.73 0.76 13.43
N LEU A 316 -5.27 -0.37 12.95
CA LEU A 316 -6.72 -0.56 12.73
C LEU A 316 -7.51 -0.33 14.03
N LEU A 317 -7.09 -0.93 15.14
CA LEU A 317 -7.76 -0.81 16.43
C LEU A 317 -7.77 0.62 16.96
N LYS A 318 -6.68 1.37 16.76
CA LYS A 318 -6.63 2.81 17.08
C LYS A 318 -7.73 3.56 16.33
N GLN A 319 -7.79 3.40 15.00
CA GLN A 319 -8.82 4.05 14.18
C GLN A 319 -10.23 3.58 14.51
N LEU A 320 -10.42 2.29 14.82
CA LEU A 320 -11.70 1.73 15.23
C LEU A 320 -12.19 2.34 16.55
N ARG A 321 -11.31 2.48 17.55
CA ARG A 321 -11.63 3.14 18.82
C ARG A 321 -12.05 4.58 18.60
N ASP A 322 -11.32 5.32 17.76
CA ASP A 322 -11.66 6.70 17.43
C ASP A 322 -13.02 6.78 16.72
N PHE A 323 -13.26 5.91 15.73
CA PHE A 323 -14.54 5.83 15.03
C PHE A 323 -15.71 5.53 15.98
N LEU A 324 -15.58 4.53 16.86
CA LEU A 324 -16.60 4.19 17.86
C LEU A 324 -16.80 5.29 18.90
N ASN A 325 -15.78 6.11 19.15
CA ASN A 325 -15.90 7.28 20.02
C ASN A 325 -16.82 8.35 19.45
N TYR A 326 -16.80 8.57 18.15
CA TYR A 326 -17.69 9.52 17.47
C TYR A 326 -19.02 8.90 17.02
N ASN A 327 -19.12 7.57 16.94
CA ASN A 327 -20.29 6.83 16.46
C ASN A 327 -20.88 5.91 17.53
N LYS A 328 -21.42 6.51 18.59
CA LYS A 328 -21.96 5.80 19.77
C LYS A 328 -23.15 4.88 19.49
N GLN A 329 -23.76 4.96 18.30
CA GLN A 329 -24.77 4.01 17.87
C GLN A 329 -24.24 2.59 17.68
N TYR A 330 -22.93 2.43 17.40
CA TYR A 330 -22.30 1.13 17.30
C TYR A 330 -21.71 0.72 18.65
N THR A 331 -22.19 -0.40 19.18
CA THR A 331 -21.75 -0.95 20.47
C THR A 331 -21.02 -2.28 20.33
N GLU A 332 -21.11 -2.90 19.17
CA GLU A 332 -20.63 -4.25 18.89
C GLU A 332 -20.00 -4.30 17.49
N VAL A 333 -18.94 -5.09 17.33
CA VAL A 333 -18.27 -5.30 16.04
C VAL A 333 -18.35 -6.77 15.66
N ILE A 334 -18.82 -7.03 14.44
CA ILE A 334 -18.87 -8.35 13.81
C ILE A 334 -17.76 -8.40 12.77
N SER A 335 -16.88 -9.38 12.86
CA SER A 335 -15.74 -9.51 11.95
C SER A 335 -16.02 -10.55 10.86
N VAL A 336 -15.74 -10.20 9.61
CA VAL A 336 -15.55 -11.14 8.51
C VAL A 336 -14.05 -11.27 8.31
N PHE A 337 -13.51 -12.45 8.59
CA PHE A 337 -12.09 -12.61 8.85
C PHE A 337 -11.49 -13.86 8.22
N SER A 338 -10.31 -13.69 7.65
CA SER A 338 -9.40 -14.77 7.29
C SER A 338 -7.99 -14.22 7.07
N MET A 339 -7.00 -15.11 7.12
CA MET A 339 -5.58 -14.75 7.04
C MET A 339 -4.78 -15.77 6.22
N LEU A 340 -3.58 -15.37 5.81
CA LEU A 340 -2.59 -16.26 5.22
C LEU A 340 -1.80 -16.98 6.33
N ALA A 341 -1.39 -18.22 6.06
CA ALA A 341 -0.71 -19.11 7.02
C ALA A 341 0.67 -18.60 7.45
N ASP A 342 1.34 -17.81 6.60
CA ASP A 342 2.68 -17.26 6.89
C ASP A 342 2.65 -15.99 7.76
N LYS A 343 1.47 -15.55 8.20
CA LYS A 343 1.30 -14.38 9.07
C LYS A 343 1.12 -14.80 10.53
N ASP A 344 1.39 -13.86 11.44
CA ASP A 344 1.22 -14.06 12.88
C ASP A 344 -0.26 -13.92 13.27
N ILE A 345 -1.02 -14.98 12.98
CA ILE A 345 -2.48 -15.06 13.21
C ILE A 345 -2.79 -14.92 14.70
N ASN A 346 -2.02 -15.58 15.57
CA ASN A 346 -2.27 -15.57 17.02
C ASN A 346 -2.18 -14.15 17.58
N SER A 347 -1.11 -13.41 17.27
CA SER A 347 -0.96 -12.04 17.74
C SER A 347 -2.04 -11.11 17.16
N VAL A 348 -2.44 -11.31 15.89
CA VAL A 348 -3.52 -10.51 15.28
C VAL A 348 -4.87 -10.76 15.96
N VAL A 349 -5.22 -12.03 16.20
CA VAL A 349 -6.47 -12.39 16.88
C VAL A 349 -6.47 -11.89 18.32
N GLU A 350 -5.36 -12.04 19.05
CA GLU A 350 -5.21 -11.57 20.43
C GLU A 350 -5.47 -10.07 20.55
N LEU A 351 -5.05 -9.28 19.57
CA LEU A 351 -5.31 -7.83 19.55
C LEU A 351 -6.79 -7.50 19.28
N LEU A 352 -7.46 -8.28 18.42
CA LEU A 352 -8.81 -7.99 17.96
C LEU A 352 -9.92 -8.52 18.87
N LYS A 353 -9.68 -9.61 19.62
CA LYS A 353 -10.72 -10.33 20.37
C LYS A 353 -11.54 -9.46 21.33
N ASP A 354 -10.90 -8.49 21.98
CA ASP A 354 -11.60 -7.60 22.93
C ASP A 354 -12.55 -6.60 22.23
N SER A 355 -12.39 -6.41 20.92
CA SER A 355 -13.20 -5.48 20.12
C SER A 355 -14.27 -6.17 19.29
N VAL A 356 -14.14 -7.48 19.03
CA VAL A 356 -15.01 -8.26 18.14
C VAL A 356 -15.87 -9.22 18.95
N VAL A 357 -17.19 -9.13 18.81
CA VAL A 357 -18.11 -10.01 19.57
C VAL A 357 -18.51 -11.27 18.81
N MET A 358 -18.29 -11.30 17.50
CA MET A 358 -18.58 -12.46 16.65
C MET A 358 -17.66 -12.48 15.44
N TRP A 359 -17.13 -13.66 15.16
CA TRP A 359 -16.23 -13.94 14.06
C TRP A 359 -16.94 -14.80 13.01
N LYS A 360 -17.09 -14.28 11.80
CA LYS A 360 -17.56 -15.01 10.62
C LYS A 360 -16.34 -15.34 9.78
N ILE A 361 -15.95 -16.61 9.77
CA ILE A 361 -14.68 -17.05 9.17
C ILE A 361 -14.90 -18.03 8.02
N ALA A 362 -13.99 -18.00 7.06
CA ALA A 362 -13.86 -18.98 5.98
C ALA A 362 -12.40 -19.10 5.55
N THR A 363 -12.05 -20.18 4.85
CA THR A 363 -10.73 -20.33 4.23
C THR A 363 -10.63 -19.44 2.98
N LEU A 364 -9.43 -18.93 2.71
CA LEU A 364 -9.13 -18.23 1.46
C LEU A 364 -8.83 -19.24 0.35
N ASN A 365 -9.18 -18.91 -0.89
CA ASN A 365 -8.91 -19.76 -2.05
C ASN A 365 -7.54 -19.44 -2.68
N VAL A 366 -6.47 -19.51 -1.87
CA VAL A 366 -5.09 -19.28 -2.33
C VAL A 366 -4.14 -20.30 -1.69
N PRO A 367 -3.03 -20.70 -2.34
CA PRO A 367 -2.13 -21.73 -1.82
C PRO A 367 -1.54 -21.44 -0.44
N ARG A 368 -1.46 -20.16 -0.06
CA ARG A 368 -0.93 -19.68 1.23
C ARG A 368 -2.01 -19.44 2.29
N ALA A 369 -3.27 -19.80 2.02
CA ALA A 369 -4.35 -19.61 2.97
C ALA A 369 -4.08 -20.38 4.26
N ALA A 370 -4.43 -19.79 5.41
CA ALA A 370 -4.48 -20.55 6.65
C ALA A 370 -5.59 -21.61 6.55
N GLU A 371 -5.30 -22.82 7.02
CA GLU A 371 -6.35 -23.82 7.21
C GLU A 371 -7.34 -23.34 8.27
N ILE A 372 -8.61 -23.73 8.13
CA ILE A 372 -9.67 -23.32 9.07
C ILE A 372 -9.34 -23.72 10.52
N THR A 373 -8.69 -24.87 10.70
CA THR A 373 -8.23 -25.40 11.99
C THR A 373 -7.25 -24.48 12.70
N ILE A 374 -6.40 -23.76 11.96
CA ILE A 374 -5.46 -22.78 12.49
C ILE A 374 -6.22 -21.55 12.99
N LEU A 375 -7.22 -21.09 12.23
CA LEU A 375 -8.08 -19.98 12.64
C LEU A 375 -8.90 -20.35 13.90
N ASP A 376 -9.43 -21.57 13.95
CA ASP A 376 -10.18 -22.08 15.12
C ASP A 376 -9.33 -22.13 16.38
N GLN A 377 -8.08 -22.58 16.25
CA GLN A 377 -7.16 -22.62 17.38
C GLN A 377 -6.84 -21.21 17.88
N ALA A 378 -6.62 -20.26 16.97
CA ALA A 378 -6.35 -18.87 17.34
C ALA A 378 -7.57 -18.18 17.99
N LEU A 379 -8.77 -18.52 17.55
CA LEU A 379 -10.05 -17.97 18.02
C LEU A 379 -10.67 -18.79 19.17
N GLN A 380 -9.89 -19.64 19.84
CA GLN A 380 -10.41 -20.50 20.90
C GLN A 380 -11.03 -19.69 22.04
N GLY A 381 -12.33 -19.90 22.29
CA GLY A 381 -13.09 -19.18 23.33
C GLY A 381 -13.93 -18.02 22.80
N GLU A 382 -13.75 -17.65 21.52
CA GLU A 382 -14.55 -16.63 20.84
C GLU A 382 -15.86 -17.21 20.27
N THR A 383 -16.80 -16.33 19.94
CA THR A 383 -18.03 -16.73 19.23
C THR A 383 -17.76 -16.77 17.72
N ILE A 384 -17.76 -17.98 17.14
CA ILE A 384 -17.38 -18.23 15.74
C ILE A 384 -18.56 -18.79 14.95
N GLN A 385 -18.67 -18.37 13.69
CA GLN A 385 -19.51 -19.00 12.66
C GLN A 385 -18.64 -19.32 11.43
N HIS A 386 -18.77 -20.55 10.94
CA HIS A 386 -18.03 -21.03 9.78
C HIS A 386 -18.85 -20.90 8.50
N PHE A 387 -18.17 -20.58 7.41
CA PHE A 387 -18.74 -20.50 6.08
C PHE A 387 -17.83 -21.18 5.07
N ASP A 388 -18.43 -21.64 3.96
CA ASP A 388 -17.69 -22.25 2.86
C ASP A 388 -16.85 -21.24 2.06
N SER A 389 -17.19 -19.95 2.15
CA SER A 389 -16.45 -18.87 1.50
C SER A 389 -16.60 -17.53 2.23
N ILE A 390 -15.67 -16.60 1.97
CA ILE A 390 -15.71 -15.24 2.52
C ILE A 390 -16.91 -14.46 1.97
N GLN A 391 -17.30 -14.71 0.72
CA GLN A 391 -18.51 -14.13 0.11
C GLN A 391 -19.76 -14.52 0.91
N LEU A 392 -19.88 -15.79 1.32
CA LEU A 392 -21.01 -16.26 2.13
C LEU A 392 -20.95 -15.72 3.56
N ALA A 393 -19.76 -15.65 4.17
CA ALA A 393 -19.56 -15.02 5.48
C ALA A 393 -19.97 -13.54 5.46
N PHE A 394 -19.59 -12.81 4.42
CA PHE A 394 -19.94 -11.40 4.25
C PHE A 394 -21.42 -11.19 3.98
N LYS A 395 -22.04 -12.01 3.11
CA LYS A 395 -23.49 -11.98 2.89
C LYS A 395 -24.26 -12.22 4.20
N SER A 396 -23.88 -13.25 4.97
CA SER A 396 -24.48 -13.50 6.28
C SER A 396 -24.25 -12.34 7.26
N ALA A 397 -23.09 -11.68 7.21
CA ALA A 397 -22.87 -10.46 7.98
C ALA A 397 -23.88 -9.37 7.60
N LEU A 398 -24.10 -9.09 6.31
CA LEU A 398 -25.09 -8.09 5.87
C LEU A 398 -26.51 -8.43 6.33
N ASP A 399 -26.91 -9.69 6.20
CA ASP A 399 -28.27 -10.17 6.50
C ASP A 399 -28.57 -10.17 8.02
N GLU A 400 -27.60 -10.51 8.86
CA GLU A 400 -27.82 -10.77 10.30
C GLU A 400 -27.40 -9.61 11.21
N THR A 401 -26.56 -8.69 10.74
CA THR A 401 -26.03 -7.58 11.56
C THR A 401 -27.14 -6.64 12.00
N LYS A 402 -27.22 -6.34 13.30
CA LYS A 402 -28.20 -5.42 13.89
C LYS A 402 -27.78 -3.95 13.68
N ASN A 403 -28.71 -3.01 13.92
CA ASN A 403 -28.42 -1.59 13.72
C ASN A 403 -27.36 -1.02 14.69
N ASN A 404 -27.16 -1.66 15.85
CA ASN A 404 -26.12 -1.30 16.81
C ASN A 404 -24.78 -2.01 16.54
N GLN A 405 -24.70 -2.80 15.48
CA GLN A 405 -23.52 -3.58 15.11
C GLN A 405 -22.87 -2.97 13.88
N LEU A 406 -21.54 -3.01 13.87
CA LEU A 406 -20.67 -2.63 12.75
C LEU A 406 -20.05 -3.90 12.15
N ILE A 407 -19.91 -3.95 10.83
CA ILE A 407 -19.18 -5.04 10.15
C ILE A 407 -17.74 -4.59 9.90
N LEU A 408 -16.77 -5.40 10.33
CA LEU A 408 -15.35 -5.22 10.03
C LEU A 408 -14.88 -6.35 9.12
N VAL A 409 -14.37 -6.03 7.94
CA VAL A 409 -13.75 -6.99 7.01
C VAL A 409 -12.24 -6.80 7.07
N CYS A 410 -11.51 -7.79 7.58
CA CYS A 410 -10.07 -7.65 7.81
C CYS A 410 -9.28 -8.98 7.79
N GLY A 411 -7.96 -8.89 7.99
CA GLY A 411 -7.05 -10.02 8.15
C GLY A 411 -6.17 -10.31 6.92
N SER A 412 -6.63 -9.97 5.71
CA SER A 412 -5.85 -10.14 4.48
C SER A 412 -6.40 -9.31 3.33
N PHE A 413 -5.55 -8.94 2.38
CA PHE A 413 -5.98 -8.42 1.08
C PHE A 413 -6.91 -9.39 0.34
N HIS A 414 -6.69 -10.70 0.45
CA HIS A 414 -7.55 -11.72 -0.18
C HIS A 414 -8.94 -11.82 0.48
N THR A 415 -9.04 -11.47 1.76
CA THR A 415 -10.35 -11.36 2.43
C THR A 415 -11.14 -10.21 1.83
N LEU A 416 -10.48 -9.07 1.57
CA LEU A 416 -11.09 -7.93 0.90
C LEU A 416 -11.42 -8.28 -0.55
N GLU A 417 -10.49 -8.89 -1.31
CA GLU A 417 -10.69 -9.34 -2.70
C GLU A 417 -11.98 -10.14 -2.86
N ALA A 418 -12.19 -11.16 -2.01
CA ALA A 418 -13.38 -11.98 -2.04
C ALA A 418 -14.66 -11.17 -1.81
N VAL A 419 -14.63 -10.17 -0.91
CA VAL A 419 -15.78 -9.28 -0.73
C VAL A 419 -15.98 -8.34 -1.92
N TRP A 420 -14.90 -7.87 -2.55
CA TRP A 420 -15.00 -7.06 -3.77
C TRP A 420 -15.65 -7.84 -4.90
N GLU A 421 -15.26 -9.10 -5.11
CA GLU A 421 -15.87 -10.00 -6.09
C GLU A 421 -17.38 -10.13 -5.84
N TYR A 422 -17.78 -10.40 -4.58
CA TYR A 422 -19.19 -10.44 -4.21
C TYR A 422 -19.95 -9.13 -4.51
N LEU A 423 -19.33 -7.98 -4.23
CA LEU A 423 -19.93 -6.67 -4.46
C LEU A 423 -20.07 -6.32 -5.94
N GLU A 424 -19.17 -6.79 -6.80
CA GLU A 424 -19.27 -6.63 -8.27
C GLU A 424 -20.30 -7.59 -8.87
N GLU A 425 -20.39 -8.84 -8.40
CA GLU A 425 -21.38 -9.82 -8.87
C GLU A 425 -22.82 -9.46 -8.50
N CYS A 426 -23.02 -8.70 -7.42
CA CYS A 426 -24.35 -8.28 -6.95
C CYS A 426 -24.83 -6.94 -7.54
N GLN A 427 -24.00 -6.23 -8.31
CA GLN A 427 -24.39 -5.02 -9.06
C GLN A 427 -25.06 -5.39 -10.37
#